data_AF-A0A346MX34-F1
#
_entry.id   AF-A0A346MX34-F1
#
_cell.length_a   1.000
_cell.length_b   1.000
_cell.length_c   1.000
_cell.angle_alpha   90.00
_cell.angle_beta   90.00
_cell.angle_gamma   90.00
#
_symmetry.space_group_name_H-M   'P 1'
#
loop_
_entity.id
_entity.type
_entity.pdbx_description
1 polymer ?
#
loop_
_entity_poly.entity_id
_entity_poly.type
_entity_poly.pdbx_seq_one_letter_code
_entity_poly.pdbx_strand_id
1 'polypeptide(L)'
;MDSNTFDAPPEEIVSYVEGAGQRIFRRRAVLLKRQGGKGELICCVVEALRDGAGSLPRARSRHYSQALLFEDFINGAECLRFAREVRGGALRIEGVTLQKSKSSQWDVQRVASKNEYMDAPGYIVNTQFSESGYASSGPLLNPYEPFYPDVEDAARHWLPFRKYHGSRDARNGQVVFILPEVRAFFSELELDSEGKLHVSVAGDEMDRLSLFLRGAYWLNNSIHHIDGPLLRGKIVLEVPEDFHRLEFYLIDNSAAIYDYCMVDRRSQHSVGAVVSGLTQNSLSDKVRAAASDGEGAHVEFKPFVDPNQKFQVAAGKTKIREILTTIAAFSNGGGGRIYLGIDDDCVIVGIDKELATWAGAAPDEAAAARYIGALKSKIRSALQGHITVQLACVRVNEVLVVVIDVSMASEKPITIDQDSYLYARVGASNRKISPQQWRDFLDEKQSFFGN
;
A
#
# COMPACT_ATOMS: atom_id res chain seq x y z
N MET A 1 -47.90 13.71 6.15
CA MET A 1 -46.62 14.29 6.62
C MET A 1 -45.99 13.22 7.48
N ASP A 2 -45.20 12.36 6.83
CA ASP A 2 -44.65 11.15 7.42
C ASP A 2 -43.45 11.50 8.28
N SER A 3 -43.71 11.75 9.57
CA SER A 3 -42.70 11.89 10.60
C SER A 3 -42.18 10.50 10.99
N ASN A 4 -40.97 10.13 10.55
CA ASN A 4 -39.98 9.31 11.29
C ASN A 4 -38.93 8.56 10.43
N THR A 5 -38.81 8.83 9.13
CA THR A 5 -37.74 8.21 8.32
C THR A 5 -36.33 8.75 8.62
N PHE A 6 -36.17 9.75 9.49
CA PHE A 6 -34.88 10.38 9.79
C PHE A 6 -34.07 9.72 10.91
N ASP A 7 -34.57 8.68 11.58
CA ASP A 7 -33.88 8.04 12.73
C ASP A 7 -33.26 6.66 12.43
N ALA A 8 -33.51 6.08 11.27
CA ALA A 8 -32.99 4.74 10.94
C ALA A 8 -31.49 4.77 10.60
N PRO A 9 -30.66 3.79 11.00
CA PRO A 9 -29.31 3.63 10.45
C PRO A 9 -29.32 3.45 8.91
N PRO A 10 -28.18 3.63 8.22
CA PRO A 10 -28.05 3.26 6.81
C PRO A 10 -28.58 1.84 6.52
N GLU A 11 -29.29 1.69 5.40
CA GLU A 11 -29.96 0.45 5.01
C GLU A 11 -28.97 -0.71 4.86
N GLU A 12 -27.72 -0.42 4.48
CA GLU A 12 -26.64 -1.40 4.34
C GLU A 12 -26.25 -2.00 5.68
N ILE A 13 -26.21 -1.21 6.77
CA ILE A 13 -25.97 -1.74 8.12
C ILE A 13 -27.16 -2.60 8.54
N VAL A 14 -28.39 -2.13 8.33
CA VAL A 14 -29.62 -2.86 8.70
C VAL A 14 -29.68 -4.20 7.97
N SER A 15 -29.63 -4.17 6.65
CA SER A 15 -29.70 -5.35 5.77
C SER A 15 -28.56 -6.33 6.06
N TYR A 16 -27.34 -5.83 6.30
CA TYR A 16 -26.21 -6.70 6.63
C TYR A 16 -26.42 -7.38 7.98
N VAL A 17 -26.82 -6.65 9.02
CA VAL A 17 -27.02 -7.22 10.35
C VAL A 17 -28.18 -8.23 10.36
N GLU A 18 -29.28 -7.92 9.66
CA GLU A 18 -30.44 -8.82 9.57
C GLU A 18 -30.12 -10.08 8.78
N GLY A 19 -29.40 -9.96 7.66
CA GLY A 19 -28.95 -11.10 6.86
C GLY A 19 -27.86 -11.94 7.53
N ALA A 20 -27.07 -11.34 8.42
CA ALA A 20 -25.96 -12.01 9.11
C ALA A 20 -26.40 -12.93 10.26
N GLY A 21 -27.65 -12.89 10.71
CA GLY A 21 -28.13 -13.75 11.80
C GLY A 21 -27.41 -13.49 13.13
N GLN A 22 -26.79 -14.53 13.73
CA GLN A 22 -26.11 -14.45 15.03
C GLN A 22 -24.64 -13.97 14.97
N ARG A 23 -24.23 -13.27 13.90
CA ARG A 23 -22.84 -12.76 13.82
C ARG A 23 -22.48 -11.83 14.97
N ILE A 24 -21.21 -11.93 15.36
CA ILE A 24 -20.58 -11.08 16.35
C ILE A 24 -19.78 -10.00 15.63
N PHE A 25 -19.90 -8.77 16.10
CA PHE A 25 -19.15 -7.63 15.62
C PHE A 25 -18.08 -7.28 16.65
N ARG A 26 -16.86 -7.04 16.20
CA ARG A 26 -15.79 -6.50 17.03
C ARG A 26 -15.82 -4.98 16.93
N ARG A 27 -15.90 -4.29 18.06
CA ARG A 27 -15.84 -2.84 18.11
C ARG A 27 -14.56 -2.40 18.80
N ARG A 28 -13.74 -1.65 18.08
CA ARG A 28 -12.51 -1.01 18.58
C ARG A 28 -12.63 0.49 18.53
N ALA A 29 -12.07 1.18 19.50
CA ALA A 29 -12.00 2.64 19.46
C ALA A 29 -10.69 3.14 20.05
N VAL A 30 -10.22 4.27 19.53
CA VAL A 30 -9.12 5.04 20.11
C VAL A 30 -9.67 6.41 20.48
N LEU A 31 -9.55 6.77 21.74
CA LEU A 31 -10.12 7.99 22.31
C LEU A 31 -9.04 8.78 23.04
N LEU A 32 -9.07 10.11 22.93
CA LEU A 32 -8.36 11.00 23.85
C LEU A 32 -9.29 11.37 25.00
N LYS A 33 -8.78 11.28 26.23
CA LYS A 33 -9.50 11.67 27.44
C LYS A 33 -9.35 13.17 27.66
N ARG A 34 -10.47 13.87 27.87
CA ARG A 34 -10.51 15.26 28.32
C ARG A 34 -10.98 15.32 29.77
N GLN A 35 -10.80 16.47 30.42
CA GLN A 35 -11.27 16.66 31.79
C GLN A 35 -12.80 16.49 31.88
N GLY A 36 -13.29 15.98 33.01
CA GLY A 36 -14.72 15.82 33.27
C GLY A 36 -15.40 14.64 32.55
N GLY A 37 -14.64 13.60 32.16
CA GLY A 37 -15.19 12.39 31.54
C GLY A 37 -15.65 12.57 30.08
N LYS A 38 -15.41 13.75 29.50
CA LYS A 38 -15.56 13.98 28.06
C LYS A 38 -14.36 13.41 27.33
N GLY A 39 -14.56 12.98 26.09
CA GLY A 39 -13.47 12.53 25.25
C GLY A 39 -13.56 13.08 23.83
N GLU A 40 -12.52 12.80 23.07
CA GLU A 40 -12.46 13.05 21.64
C GLU A 40 -12.17 11.74 20.92
N LEU A 41 -12.92 11.48 19.84
CA LEU A 41 -12.76 10.29 19.04
C LEU A 41 -11.57 10.47 18.10
N ILE A 42 -10.60 9.57 18.15
CA ILE A 42 -9.59 9.43 17.09
C ILE A 42 -10.17 8.59 15.96
N CYS A 43 -10.69 7.40 16.27
CA CYS A 43 -11.44 6.57 15.33
C CYS A 43 -12.18 5.48 16.11
N CYS A 44 -13.35 5.07 15.63
CA CYS A 44 -14.03 3.86 16.11
C CYS A 44 -14.38 2.98 14.92
N VAL A 45 -14.07 1.70 15.01
CA VAL A 45 -14.35 0.71 13.99
C VAL A 45 -15.28 -0.36 14.56
N VAL A 46 -16.35 -0.68 13.83
CA VAL A 46 -17.22 -1.83 14.08
C VAL A 46 -17.06 -2.79 12.91
N GLU A 47 -16.42 -3.91 13.14
CA GLU A 47 -16.09 -4.89 12.11
C GLU A 47 -16.93 -6.16 12.30
N ALA A 48 -17.63 -6.59 11.26
CA ALA A 48 -18.28 -7.88 11.27
C ALA A 48 -17.23 -8.99 11.13
N LEU A 49 -17.24 -9.95 12.05
CA LEU A 49 -16.31 -11.08 12.02
C LEU A 49 -16.88 -12.22 11.17
N ARG A 50 -15.99 -12.97 10.51
CA ARG A 50 -16.36 -14.18 9.78
C ARG A 50 -16.82 -15.27 10.75
N ASP A 51 -17.72 -16.13 10.29
CA ASP A 51 -18.14 -17.29 11.08
C ASP A 51 -16.93 -18.18 11.42
N GLY A 52 -16.84 -18.62 12.68
CA GLY A 52 -15.64 -19.31 13.20
C GLY A 52 -14.53 -18.40 13.73
N ALA A 53 -14.55 -17.09 13.46
CA ALA A 53 -13.62 -16.13 14.08
C ALA A 53 -13.97 -15.81 15.54
N GLY A 54 -15.02 -16.40 16.10
CA GLY A 54 -15.43 -16.25 17.50
C GLY A 54 -14.38 -16.72 18.52
N SER A 55 -13.31 -17.38 18.08
CA SER A 55 -12.15 -17.72 18.92
C SER A 55 -11.07 -16.64 18.94
N LEU A 56 -11.25 -15.50 18.26
CA LEU A 56 -10.26 -14.42 18.33
C LEU A 56 -10.12 -13.96 19.79
N PRO A 57 -8.91 -13.99 20.36
CA PRO A 57 -8.72 -13.59 21.74
C PRO A 57 -9.12 -12.13 21.89
N ARG A 58 -10.05 -11.87 22.82
CA ARG A 58 -10.45 -10.52 23.19
C ARG A 58 -9.24 -9.79 23.75
N ALA A 59 -8.81 -8.75 23.05
CA ALA A 59 -7.85 -7.82 23.57
C ALA A 59 -8.49 -7.07 24.75
N ARG A 60 -7.75 -6.97 25.85
CA ARG A 60 -8.16 -6.14 26.98
C ARG A 60 -8.06 -4.66 26.57
N SER A 61 -9.07 -3.85 26.88
CA SER A 61 -8.98 -2.39 26.76
C SER A 61 -7.73 -1.87 27.49
N ARG A 62 -7.01 -0.96 26.85
CA ARG A 62 -5.77 -0.37 27.38
C ARG A 62 -6.00 1.05 27.83
N HIS A 63 -5.60 1.34 29.05
CA HIS A 63 -5.86 2.63 29.69
C HIS A 63 -4.57 3.41 29.85
N TYR A 64 -4.45 4.53 29.15
CA TYR A 64 -3.39 5.50 29.39
C TYR A 64 -3.97 6.69 30.15
N SER A 65 -3.08 7.53 30.69
CA SER A 65 -3.48 8.77 31.38
C SER A 65 -4.33 9.68 30.47
N GLN A 66 -3.90 9.84 29.22
CA GLN A 66 -4.51 10.73 28.23
C GLN A 66 -5.31 10.03 27.13
N ALA A 67 -5.26 8.70 27.03
CA ALA A 67 -5.91 7.94 25.97
C ALA A 67 -6.60 6.66 26.48
N LEU A 68 -7.54 6.15 25.68
CA LEU A 68 -8.19 4.85 25.85
C LEU A 68 -8.17 4.11 24.51
N LEU A 69 -7.65 2.89 24.52
CA LEU A 69 -7.72 1.95 23.41
C LEU A 69 -8.74 0.89 23.82
N PHE A 70 -9.95 1.00 23.30
CA PHE A 70 -11.10 0.20 23.70
C PHE A 70 -11.30 -0.98 22.76
N GLU A 71 -11.70 -2.13 23.31
CA GLU A 71 -12.25 -3.25 22.54
C GLU A 71 -13.42 -3.94 23.28
N ASP A 72 -14.51 -4.17 22.55
CA ASP A 72 -15.54 -5.11 22.93
C ASP A 72 -16.13 -5.86 21.72
N PHE A 73 -17.06 -6.75 22.02
CA PHE A 73 -17.79 -7.54 21.05
C PHE A 73 -19.27 -7.32 21.29
N ILE A 74 -20.00 -7.06 20.22
CA ILE A 74 -21.43 -6.75 20.25
C ILE A 74 -22.16 -7.67 19.27
N ASN A 75 -23.37 -8.09 19.60
CA ASN A 75 -24.21 -8.85 18.67
C ASN A 75 -24.92 -7.92 17.66
N GLY A 76 -25.67 -8.49 16.71
CA GLY A 76 -26.41 -7.71 15.71
C GLY A 76 -27.36 -6.66 16.31
N ALA A 77 -28.16 -7.01 17.31
CA ALA A 77 -29.09 -6.06 17.94
C ALA A 77 -28.35 -4.90 18.62
N GLU A 78 -27.21 -5.19 19.25
CA GLU A 78 -26.34 -4.18 19.87
C GLU A 78 -25.60 -3.32 18.85
N CYS A 79 -25.20 -3.88 17.70
CA CYS A 79 -24.65 -3.15 16.57
C CYS A 79 -25.66 -2.13 16.01
N LEU A 80 -26.91 -2.53 15.82
CA LEU A 80 -27.98 -1.62 15.39
C LEU A 80 -28.30 -0.55 16.42
N ARG A 81 -28.31 -0.91 17.71
CA ARG A 81 -28.44 0.07 18.79
C ARG A 81 -27.29 1.09 18.75
N PHE A 82 -26.05 0.62 18.62
CA PHE A 82 -24.89 1.50 18.51
C PHE A 82 -24.97 2.41 17.28
N ALA A 83 -25.36 1.92 16.10
CA ALA A 83 -25.54 2.75 14.91
C ALA A 83 -26.59 3.86 15.11
N ARG A 84 -27.68 3.58 15.86
CA ARG A 84 -28.67 4.61 16.25
C ARG A 84 -28.07 5.64 17.22
N GLU A 85 -27.27 5.22 18.20
CA GLU A 85 -26.55 6.14 19.10
C GLU A 85 -25.57 7.04 18.34
N VAL A 86 -24.82 6.50 17.38
CA VAL A 86 -23.93 7.26 16.48
C VAL A 86 -24.72 8.32 15.71
N ARG A 87 -25.90 7.95 15.18
CA ARG A 87 -26.79 8.86 14.46
C ARG A 87 -27.36 9.95 15.38
N GLY A 88 -27.76 9.58 16.59
CA GLY A 88 -28.23 10.50 17.63
C GLY A 88 -27.16 11.45 18.17
N GLY A 89 -25.88 11.21 17.84
CA GLY A 89 -24.78 12.11 18.14
C GLY A 89 -24.29 12.07 19.58
N ALA A 90 -24.68 11.06 20.36
CA ALA A 90 -24.22 10.85 21.72
C ALA A 90 -23.74 9.40 21.88
N LEU A 91 -22.45 9.22 22.14
CA LEU A 91 -21.84 7.92 22.35
C LEU A 91 -21.23 7.83 23.74
N ARG A 92 -21.34 6.65 24.35
CA ARG A 92 -20.66 6.34 25.61
C ARG A 92 -19.82 5.08 25.42
N ILE A 93 -18.51 5.23 25.56
CA ILE A 93 -17.54 4.14 25.46
C ILE A 93 -16.75 4.09 26.76
N GLU A 94 -16.96 3.03 27.55
CA GLU A 94 -16.26 2.79 28.82
C GLU A 94 -16.20 4.01 29.77
N GLY A 95 -17.33 4.70 29.92
CA GLY A 95 -17.44 5.88 30.78
C GLY A 95 -16.99 7.20 30.14
N VAL A 96 -16.34 7.16 28.98
CA VAL A 96 -16.04 8.36 28.17
C VAL A 96 -17.27 8.74 27.37
N THR A 97 -17.73 9.98 27.54
CA THR A 97 -18.86 10.53 26.79
C THR A 97 -18.34 11.32 25.61
N LEU A 98 -18.82 11.00 24.41
CA LEU A 98 -18.54 11.69 23.17
C LEU A 98 -19.82 12.37 22.69
N GLN A 99 -19.70 13.62 22.28
CA GLN A 99 -20.80 14.37 21.67
C GLN A 99 -20.39 14.84 20.29
N LYS A 100 -21.30 14.66 19.34
CA LYS A 100 -21.13 15.06 17.96
C LYS A 100 -21.24 16.58 17.83
N SER A 101 -20.29 17.21 17.15
CA SER A 101 -20.27 18.67 17.01
C SER A 101 -21.31 19.21 16.03
N LYS A 102 -21.65 18.45 14.99
CA LYS A 102 -22.58 18.81 13.92
C LYS A 102 -23.31 17.59 13.38
N SER A 103 -24.48 17.77 12.77
CA SER A 103 -25.09 16.72 11.95
C SER A 103 -24.10 16.34 10.83
N SER A 104 -23.67 15.09 10.79
CA SER A 104 -22.85 14.58 9.70
C SER A 104 -23.66 13.59 8.88
N GLN A 105 -23.39 13.59 7.59
CA GLN A 105 -23.93 12.62 6.65
C GLN A 105 -23.22 11.27 6.87
N TRP A 106 -23.95 10.21 6.59
CA TRP A 106 -23.37 8.88 6.46
C TRP A 106 -22.88 8.73 5.02
N ASP A 107 -21.67 8.22 4.88
CA ASP A 107 -21.10 7.83 3.60
C ASP A 107 -21.12 6.30 3.52
N VAL A 108 -21.58 5.78 2.39
CA VAL A 108 -21.68 4.36 2.11
C VAL A 108 -20.88 4.08 0.87
N GLN A 109 -19.82 3.29 1.02
CA GLN A 109 -18.96 2.91 -0.07
C GLN A 109 -18.92 1.39 -0.20
N ARG A 110 -19.12 0.90 -1.43
CA ARG A 110 -18.81 -0.47 -1.76
C ARG A 110 -17.33 -0.59 -2.14
N VAL A 111 -16.61 -1.45 -1.44
CA VAL A 111 -15.18 -1.69 -1.67
C VAL A 111 -14.96 -3.10 -2.21
N ALA A 112 -14.01 -3.23 -3.13
CA ALA A 112 -13.58 -4.51 -3.66
C ALA A 112 -12.58 -5.20 -2.72
N SER A 113 -12.24 -6.45 -3.02
CA SER A 113 -11.24 -7.23 -2.27
C SER A 113 -9.88 -6.51 -2.14
N LYS A 114 -9.12 -6.78 -1.07
CA LYS A 114 -7.77 -6.22 -0.81
C LYS A 114 -7.72 -4.68 -0.76
N ASN A 115 -8.77 -4.01 -0.28
CA ASN A 115 -8.82 -2.56 -0.07
C ASN A 115 -8.01 -2.10 1.17
N GLU A 116 -8.08 -0.82 1.56
CA GLU A 116 -7.34 -0.27 2.71
C GLU A 116 -7.94 -0.62 4.09
N TYR A 117 -9.20 -1.08 4.12
CA TYR A 117 -9.95 -1.38 5.33
C TYR A 117 -9.89 -2.86 5.68
N MET A 118 -10.00 -3.75 4.69
CA MET A 118 -10.10 -5.19 4.87
C MET A 118 -9.61 -5.97 3.64
N ASP A 119 -9.33 -7.26 3.82
CA ASP A 119 -8.92 -8.15 2.71
C ASP A 119 -10.10 -8.60 1.84
N ALA A 120 -11.31 -8.62 2.41
CA ALA A 120 -12.54 -9.01 1.73
C ALA A 120 -13.19 -7.81 0.98
N PRO A 121 -14.06 -8.07 -0.01
CA PRO A 121 -14.94 -7.02 -0.52
C PRO A 121 -16.06 -6.75 0.49
N GLY A 122 -16.87 -5.73 0.25
CA GLY A 122 -18.06 -5.46 1.06
C GLY A 122 -18.41 -3.99 1.11
N TYR A 123 -18.99 -3.57 2.24
CA TYR A 123 -19.39 -2.18 2.48
C TYR A 123 -18.56 -1.55 3.58
N ILE A 124 -18.18 -0.29 3.35
CA ILE A 124 -17.69 0.63 4.35
C ILE A 124 -18.77 1.67 4.57
N VAL A 125 -19.30 1.73 5.78
CA VAL A 125 -20.31 2.73 6.16
C VAL A 125 -19.71 3.61 7.24
N ASN A 126 -19.47 4.87 6.94
CA ASN A 126 -18.78 5.77 7.85
C ASN A 126 -19.55 7.07 8.10
N THR A 127 -19.23 7.73 9.20
CA THR A 127 -19.76 9.06 9.49
C THR A 127 -18.80 9.84 10.38
N GLN A 128 -18.63 11.13 10.10
CA GLN A 128 -17.80 12.01 10.93
C GLN A 128 -18.47 12.20 12.29
N PHE A 129 -17.75 12.00 13.39
CA PHE A 129 -18.29 12.13 14.75
C PHE A 129 -17.67 13.27 15.55
N SER A 130 -16.35 13.47 15.45
CA SER A 130 -15.63 14.62 16.03
C SER A 130 -15.05 15.51 14.93
N GLU A 131 -14.71 16.75 15.22
CA GLU A 131 -13.98 17.59 14.26
C GLU A 131 -12.54 17.07 14.10
N SER A 132 -12.04 17.08 12.87
CA SER A 132 -10.64 16.73 12.58
C SER A 132 -9.72 17.84 13.10
N GLY A 133 -8.92 17.57 14.13
CA GLY A 133 -7.95 18.56 14.62
C GLY A 133 -7.50 18.39 16.06
N TYR A 134 -7.30 17.16 16.55
CA TYR A 134 -6.75 16.97 17.88
C TYR A 134 -5.28 17.41 17.92
N ALA A 135 -4.90 18.06 19.02
CA ALA A 135 -3.49 18.33 19.29
C ALA A 135 -2.76 16.99 19.48
N SER A 136 -1.61 16.83 18.82
CA SER A 136 -0.74 15.66 19.01
C SER A 136 -0.52 15.45 20.50
N SER A 137 -0.91 14.27 20.98
CA SER A 137 -0.62 13.88 22.35
C SER A 137 0.83 13.45 22.42
N GLY A 138 1.52 13.79 23.51
CA GLY A 138 2.82 13.19 23.81
C GLY A 138 2.75 11.66 23.95
N PRO A 139 3.86 11.01 24.32
CA PRO A 139 3.93 9.55 24.39
C PRO A 139 2.87 8.94 25.30
N LEU A 140 2.32 7.80 24.88
CA LEU A 140 1.37 7.03 25.68
C LEU A 140 2.14 6.09 26.61
N LEU A 141 2.17 6.45 27.89
CA LEU A 141 2.90 5.72 28.93
C LEU A 141 1.94 5.11 29.95
N ASN A 142 2.06 3.80 30.19
CA ASN A 142 1.49 3.10 31.34
C ASN A 142 2.41 1.89 31.67
N PRO A 143 2.81 1.67 32.93
CA PRO A 143 3.71 0.56 33.30
C PRO A 143 3.24 -0.85 32.92
N TYR A 144 1.94 -1.03 32.66
CA TYR A 144 1.34 -2.34 32.35
C TYR A 144 0.82 -2.44 30.91
N GLU A 145 1.02 -1.41 30.09
CA GLU A 145 0.58 -1.38 28.70
C GLU A 145 1.78 -1.14 27.77
N PRO A 146 1.68 -1.49 26.48
CA PRO A 146 2.74 -1.19 25.52
C PRO A 146 3.02 0.31 25.39
N PHE A 147 4.28 0.64 25.16
CA PHE A 147 4.71 2.00 24.82
C PHE A 147 4.25 2.36 23.41
N TYR A 148 3.68 3.56 23.25
CA TYR A 148 3.48 4.19 21.95
C TYR A 148 4.08 5.60 21.93
N PRO A 149 4.82 5.99 20.87
CA PRO A 149 5.38 7.33 20.74
C PRO A 149 4.33 8.44 20.75
N ASP A 150 3.14 8.16 20.20
CA ASP A 150 1.97 9.04 20.16
C ASP A 150 0.66 8.23 20.00
N VAL A 151 -0.48 8.92 19.89
CA VAL A 151 -1.80 8.26 19.76
C VAL A 151 -2.04 7.73 18.34
N GLU A 152 -1.37 8.30 17.35
CA GLU A 152 -1.44 7.91 15.95
C GLU A 152 -0.79 6.54 15.71
N ASP A 153 0.38 6.31 16.29
CA ASP A 153 1.06 5.01 16.29
C ASP A 153 0.25 3.97 17.06
N ALA A 154 -0.35 4.38 18.18
CA ALA A 154 -1.26 3.54 18.93
C ALA A 154 -2.49 3.15 18.10
N ALA A 155 -3.08 4.11 17.37
CA ALA A 155 -4.20 3.87 16.47
C ALA A 155 -3.83 2.99 15.27
N ARG A 156 -2.66 3.19 14.65
CA ARG A 156 -2.13 2.35 13.58
C ARG A 156 -2.01 0.89 14.01
N HIS A 157 -1.55 0.66 15.24
CA HIS A 157 -1.41 -0.69 15.78
C HIS A 157 -2.74 -1.28 16.28
N TRP A 158 -3.65 -0.47 16.83
CA TRP A 158 -4.87 -0.95 17.49
C TRP A 158 -6.02 -1.21 16.52
N LEU A 159 -6.23 -0.33 15.55
CA LEU A 159 -7.35 -0.41 14.61
C LEU A 159 -7.10 -1.50 13.55
N PRO A 160 -8.15 -2.18 13.05
CA PRO A 160 -8.00 -3.32 12.15
C PRO A 160 -7.69 -2.93 10.69
N PHE A 161 -7.35 -1.68 10.40
CA PHE A 161 -7.07 -1.23 9.05
C PHE A 161 -5.75 -1.81 8.52
N ARG A 162 -5.68 -2.11 7.21
CA ARG A 162 -4.44 -2.58 6.59
C ARG A 162 -3.39 -1.49 6.51
N LYS A 163 -3.84 -0.25 6.32
CA LYS A 163 -3.00 0.96 6.28
C LYS A 163 -3.67 2.04 7.08
N TYR A 164 -2.91 2.77 7.90
CA TYR A 164 -3.38 3.93 8.65
C TYR A 164 -2.31 5.02 8.68
N HIS A 165 -2.69 6.21 8.21
CA HIS A 165 -1.82 7.34 7.88
C HIS A 165 -1.59 8.30 9.06
N GLY A 166 -1.92 7.89 10.28
CA GLY A 166 -1.72 8.69 11.49
C GLY A 166 -2.53 9.98 11.46
N SER A 167 -1.91 11.12 11.73
CA SER A 167 -2.59 12.43 11.82
C SER A 167 -3.19 12.91 10.49
N ARG A 168 -2.69 12.40 9.35
CA ARG A 168 -3.21 12.69 8.00
C ARG A 168 -4.25 11.69 7.52
N ASP A 169 -4.66 10.74 8.37
CA ASP A 169 -5.67 9.76 7.98
C ASP A 169 -7.05 10.40 7.88
N ALA A 170 -7.71 10.25 6.73
CA ALA A 170 -9.03 10.81 6.48
C ALA A 170 -10.12 10.23 7.41
N ARG A 171 -9.85 9.07 8.04
CA ARG A 171 -10.77 8.41 8.98
C ARG A 171 -10.68 8.95 10.40
N ASN A 172 -9.84 9.96 10.63
CA ASN A 172 -9.73 10.61 11.92
C ASN A 172 -11.04 11.31 12.31
N GLY A 173 -11.50 11.03 13.52
CA GLY A 173 -12.78 11.46 14.06
C GLY A 173 -14.00 10.72 13.52
N GLN A 174 -13.82 9.64 12.76
CA GLN A 174 -14.93 8.87 12.19
C GLN A 174 -15.33 7.65 13.02
N VAL A 175 -16.60 7.28 12.90
CA VAL A 175 -17.08 5.93 13.21
C VAL A 175 -17.23 5.19 11.88
N VAL A 176 -16.58 4.03 11.75
CA VAL A 176 -16.49 3.24 10.53
C VAL A 176 -17.04 1.83 10.78
N PHE A 177 -18.03 1.42 10.00
CA PHE A 177 -18.54 0.06 9.97
C PHE A 177 -17.90 -0.68 8.79
N ILE A 178 -17.22 -1.79 9.07
CA ILE A 178 -16.61 -2.67 8.09
C ILE A 178 -17.48 -3.93 7.97
N LEU A 179 -18.16 -4.07 6.83
CA LEU A 179 -19.16 -5.09 6.58
C LEU A 179 -18.68 -5.99 5.44
N PRO A 180 -17.86 -7.02 5.71
CA PRO A 180 -17.28 -7.87 4.68
C PRO A 180 -18.35 -8.74 4.00
N GLU A 181 -18.31 -8.79 2.68
CA GLU A 181 -18.99 -9.79 1.87
C GLU A 181 -18.17 -11.09 1.91
N VAL A 182 -18.81 -12.15 2.37
CA VAL A 182 -18.17 -13.46 2.60
C VAL A 182 -18.86 -14.57 1.81
N ARG A 183 -20.02 -14.30 1.23
CA ARG A 183 -20.83 -15.30 0.53
C ARG A 183 -20.18 -15.72 -0.78
N ALA A 184 -19.64 -14.75 -1.52
CA ALA A 184 -18.82 -14.96 -2.71
C ALA A 184 -17.91 -13.75 -2.97
N PHE A 185 -16.66 -13.97 -3.42
CA PHE A 185 -15.69 -12.92 -3.75
C PHE A 185 -14.56 -13.45 -4.65
N PHE A 186 -13.85 -12.57 -5.35
CA PHE A 186 -12.70 -12.97 -6.17
C PHE A 186 -11.53 -13.38 -5.28
N SER A 187 -11.11 -14.65 -5.37
CA SER A 187 -9.97 -15.15 -4.61
C SER A 187 -8.66 -15.03 -5.38
N GLU A 188 -8.72 -15.25 -6.70
CA GLU A 188 -7.54 -15.26 -7.57
C GLU A 188 -7.94 -14.77 -8.97
N LEU A 189 -7.08 -13.93 -9.53
CA LEU A 189 -7.18 -13.40 -10.88
C LEU A 189 -5.80 -13.56 -11.52
N GLU A 190 -5.71 -14.27 -12.63
CA GLU A 190 -4.44 -14.53 -13.32
C GLU A 190 -4.63 -14.29 -14.82
N LEU A 191 -3.88 -13.35 -15.39
CA LEU A 191 -3.78 -13.18 -16.83
C LEU A 191 -2.58 -13.97 -17.34
N ASP A 192 -2.84 -14.99 -18.16
CA ASP A 192 -1.77 -15.77 -18.78
C ASP A 192 -1.17 -15.06 -20.02
N SER A 193 -0.08 -15.62 -20.54
CA SER A 193 0.63 -15.12 -21.72
C SER A 193 -0.12 -15.31 -23.05
N GLU A 194 -1.30 -15.93 -23.02
CA GLU A 194 -2.17 -16.07 -24.19
C GLU A 194 -3.31 -15.03 -24.16
N GLY A 195 -3.33 -14.12 -23.18
CA GLY A 195 -4.42 -13.15 -23.00
C GLY A 195 -5.70 -13.80 -22.46
N LYS A 196 -5.60 -14.90 -21.70
CA LYS A 196 -6.75 -15.48 -21.00
C LYS A 196 -6.70 -15.10 -19.53
N LEU A 197 -7.78 -14.48 -19.06
CA LEU A 197 -7.98 -14.16 -17.66
C LEU A 197 -8.65 -15.32 -16.96
N HIS A 198 -7.89 -16.03 -16.13
CA HIS A 198 -8.37 -17.07 -15.23
C HIS A 198 -8.89 -16.40 -13.96
N VAL A 199 -10.19 -16.56 -13.70
CA VAL A 199 -10.87 -16.02 -12.52
C VAL A 199 -11.30 -17.16 -11.62
N SER A 200 -10.87 -17.12 -10.37
CA SER A 200 -11.37 -17.99 -9.30
C SER A 200 -12.12 -17.19 -8.25
N VAL A 201 -13.25 -17.72 -7.81
CA VAL A 201 -14.09 -17.18 -6.74
C VAL A 201 -14.02 -18.11 -5.53
N ALA A 202 -14.11 -17.52 -4.34
CA ALA A 202 -14.27 -18.23 -3.08
C ALA A 202 -15.43 -17.62 -2.28
N GLY A 203 -15.86 -18.28 -1.21
CA GLY A 203 -16.91 -17.77 -0.32
C GLY A 203 -17.70 -18.89 0.35
N ASP A 204 -18.38 -18.55 1.44
CA ASP A 204 -19.06 -19.51 2.31
C ASP A 204 -20.35 -20.07 1.69
N GLU A 205 -20.88 -19.40 0.67
CA GLU A 205 -22.16 -19.75 0.02
C GLU A 205 -22.02 -20.08 -1.48
N MET A 206 -20.78 -20.23 -1.99
CA MET A 206 -20.57 -20.44 -3.44
C MET A 206 -21.37 -21.61 -4.03
N ASP A 207 -21.51 -22.72 -3.31
CA ASP A 207 -22.24 -23.90 -3.79
C ASP A 207 -23.77 -23.71 -3.83
N ARG A 208 -24.27 -22.63 -3.20
CA ARG A 208 -25.70 -22.29 -3.14
C ARG A 208 -26.07 -21.18 -4.11
N LEU A 209 -25.09 -20.41 -4.58
CA LEU A 209 -25.29 -19.25 -5.42
C LEU A 209 -25.10 -19.60 -6.89
N SER A 210 -26.03 -19.14 -7.73
CA SER A 210 -25.87 -19.19 -9.19
C SER A 210 -25.13 -17.93 -9.64
N LEU A 211 -23.80 -17.99 -9.68
CA LEU A 211 -22.94 -16.85 -9.92
C LEU A 211 -22.57 -16.66 -11.41
N PHE A 212 -22.51 -15.40 -11.82
CA PHE A 212 -22.11 -14.95 -13.14
C PHE A 212 -21.07 -13.85 -13.02
N LEU A 213 -20.14 -13.83 -13.97
CA LEU A 213 -19.28 -12.68 -14.19
C LEU A 213 -19.88 -11.83 -15.31
N ARG A 214 -19.95 -10.52 -15.11
CA ARG A 214 -20.31 -9.55 -16.16
C ARG A 214 -19.35 -8.37 -16.15
N GLY A 215 -18.87 -7.97 -17.32
CA GLY A 215 -17.93 -6.88 -17.43
C GLY A 215 -17.66 -6.43 -18.85
N ALA A 216 -16.62 -5.63 -18.99
CA ALA A 216 -16.08 -5.21 -20.27
C ALA A 216 -14.60 -4.86 -20.17
N TYR A 217 -13.91 -4.88 -21.31
CA TYR A 217 -12.60 -4.27 -21.46
C TYR A 217 -12.61 -3.20 -22.57
N TRP A 218 -11.65 -2.27 -22.51
CA TRP A 218 -11.51 -1.18 -23.46
C TRP A 218 -10.24 -1.35 -24.28
N LEU A 219 -10.40 -1.39 -25.60
CA LEU A 219 -9.30 -1.48 -26.57
C LEU A 219 -9.54 -0.46 -27.68
N ASN A 220 -8.55 0.39 -27.99
CA ASN A 220 -8.66 1.38 -29.07
C ASN A 220 -9.95 2.23 -29.01
N ASN A 221 -10.32 2.69 -27.81
CA ASN A 221 -11.56 3.44 -27.51
C ASN A 221 -12.88 2.68 -27.76
N SER A 222 -12.82 1.38 -28.05
CA SER A 222 -13.98 0.50 -28.17
C SER A 222 -14.19 -0.28 -26.87
N ILE A 223 -15.45 -0.51 -26.51
CA ILE A 223 -15.86 -1.34 -25.38
C ILE A 223 -16.18 -2.75 -25.89
N HIS A 224 -15.62 -3.76 -25.23
CA HIS A 224 -15.83 -5.17 -25.53
C HIS A 224 -16.39 -5.86 -24.30
N HIS A 225 -17.60 -6.39 -24.41
CA HIS A 225 -18.28 -7.06 -23.30
C HIS A 225 -17.72 -8.46 -23.06
N ILE A 226 -17.59 -8.82 -21.79
CA ILE A 226 -17.21 -10.17 -21.35
C ILE A 226 -18.20 -10.61 -20.28
N ASP A 227 -18.70 -11.82 -20.41
CA ASP A 227 -19.59 -12.42 -19.43
C ASP A 227 -19.58 -13.95 -19.51
N GLY A 228 -20.02 -14.57 -18.43
CA GLY A 228 -20.27 -16.00 -18.42
C GLY A 228 -20.63 -16.55 -17.04
N PRO A 229 -21.25 -17.74 -16.98
CA PRO A 229 -21.52 -18.43 -15.73
C PRO A 229 -20.21 -18.96 -15.13
N LEU A 230 -20.13 -18.98 -13.79
CA LEU A 230 -19.03 -19.66 -13.11
C LEU A 230 -19.29 -21.17 -13.04
N LEU A 231 -18.32 -21.96 -13.50
CA LEU A 231 -18.35 -23.41 -13.39
C LEU A 231 -17.44 -23.83 -12.25
N ARG A 232 -18.02 -24.35 -11.16
CA ARG A 232 -17.28 -24.75 -9.94
C ARG A 232 -16.39 -23.61 -9.39
N GLY A 233 -16.95 -22.39 -9.36
CA GLY A 233 -16.26 -21.20 -8.88
C GLY A 233 -15.17 -20.66 -9.79
N LYS A 234 -15.09 -21.11 -11.05
CA LYS A 234 -14.08 -20.67 -12.02
C LYS A 234 -14.68 -20.23 -13.35
N ILE A 235 -14.01 -19.29 -14.00
CA ILE A 235 -14.28 -18.88 -15.39
C ILE A 235 -12.99 -18.43 -16.05
N VAL A 236 -12.89 -18.63 -17.37
CA VAL A 236 -11.79 -18.14 -18.20
C VAL A 236 -12.39 -17.16 -19.21
N LEU A 237 -11.82 -15.97 -19.29
CA LEU A 237 -12.27 -14.90 -20.19
C LEU A 237 -11.17 -14.56 -21.19
N GLU A 238 -11.53 -14.32 -22.44
CA GLU A 238 -10.61 -13.79 -23.43
C GLU A 238 -10.47 -12.28 -23.24
N VAL A 239 -9.28 -11.82 -22.83
CA VAL A 239 -8.97 -10.42 -22.61
C VAL A 239 -7.63 -10.10 -23.27
N PRO A 240 -7.60 -9.35 -24.38
CA PRO A 240 -6.38 -9.14 -25.15
C PRO A 240 -5.32 -8.43 -24.31
N GLU A 241 -4.05 -8.83 -24.45
CA GLU A 241 -2.96 -8.30 -23.61
C GLU A 241 -2.79 -6.78 -23.65
N ASP A 242 -3.31 -6.08 -24.66
CA ASP A 242 -3.16 -4.63 -24.88
C ASP A 242 -4.36 -3.78 -24.44
N PHE A 243 -5.30 -4.35 -23.68
CA PHE A 243 -6.42 -3.58 -23.12
C PHE A 243 -5.94 -2.40 -22.25
N HIS A 244 -6.71 -1.31 -22.24
CA HIS A 244 -6.41 -0.14 -21.40
C HIS A 244 -7.14 -0.15 -20.07
N ARG A 245 -8.39 -0.63 -20.07
CA ARG A 245 -9.23 -0.79 -18.89
C ARG A 245 -9.93 -2.14 -18.96
N LEU A 246 -10.09 -2.79 -17.82
CA LEU A 246 -10.86 -4.01 -17.62
C LEU A 246 -11.71 -3.78 -16.37
N GLU A 247 -13.01 -4.04 -16.47
CA GLU A 247 -13.94 -3.90 -15.35
C GLU A 247 -14.93 -5.04 -15.39
N PHE A 248 -15.11 -5.74 -14.26
CA PHE A 248 -16.09 -6.81 -14.16
C PHE A 248 -16.60 -6.99 -12.74
N TYR A 249 -17.80 -7.55 -12.65
CA TYR A 249 -18.58 -7.74 -11.44
C TYR A 249 -18.95 -9.20 -11.30
N LEU A 250 -18.91 -9.70 -10.06
CA LEU A 250 -19.47 -10.98 -9.66
C LEU A 250 -20.90 -10.75 -9.19
N ILE A 251 -21.87 -11.34 -9.88
CA ILE A 251 -23.30 -11.16 -9.61
C ILE A 251 -24.03 -12.50 -9.55
N ASP A 252 -25.24 -12.52 -8.99
CA ASP A 252 -26.15 -13.66 -9.09
C ASP A 252 -27.33 -13.41 -10.07
N ASN A 253 -28.28 -14.34 -10.12
CA ASN A 253 -29.51 -14.24 -10.91
C ASN A 253 -30.45 -13.09 -10.50
N SER A 254 -30.30 -12.55 -9.29
CA SER A 254 -31.06 -11.39 -8.80
C SER A 254 -30.39 -10.06 -9.11
N ALA A 255 -29.24 -10.11 -9.81
CA ALA A 255 -28.33 -8.99 -10.01
C ALA A 255 -27.74 -8.42 -8.71
N ALA A 256 -27.75 -9.19 -7.62
CA ALA A 256 -27.01 -8.85 -6.42
C ALA A 256 -25.51 -8.93 -6.74
N ILE A 257 -24.80 -7.82 -6.55
CA ILE A 257 -23.35 -7.79 -6.72
C ILE A 257 -22.71 -8.33 -5.45
N TYR A 258 -21.66 -9.15 -5.59
CA TYR A 258 -20.87 -9.74 -4.51
C TYR A 258 -19.46 -9.15 -4.45
N ASP A 259 -18.77 -9.02 -5.58
CA ASP A 259 -17.46 -8.39 -5.69
C ASP A 259 -17.32 -7.69 -7.05
N TYR A 260 -16.33 -6.82 -7.19
CA TYR A 260 -15.97 -6.19 -8.45
C TYR A 260 -14.46 -6.05 -8.57
N CYS A 261 -13.98 -6.02 -9.81
CA CYS A 261 -12.59 -5.76 -10.13
C CYS A 261 -12.55 -4.69 -11.21
N MET A 262 -11.71 -3.68 -11.01
CA MET A 262 -11.40 -2.69 -12.02
C MET A 262 -9.88 -2.59 -12.13
N VAL A 263 -9.38 -2.77 -13.34
CA VAL A 263 -7.98 -2.59 -13.69
C VAL A 263 -7.90 -1.54 -14.77
N ASP A 264 -7.30 -0.38 -14.45
CA ASP A 264 -6.96 0.64 -15.44
C ASP A 264 -5.45 0.73 -15.57
N ARG A 265 -4.93 0.31 -16.72
CA ARG A 265 -3.50 0.33 -17.03
C ARG A 265 -2.96 1.74 -17.29
N ARG A 266 -3.82 2.71 -17.61
CA ARG A 266 -3.39 4.11 -17.84
C ARG A 266 -3.25 4.85 -16.52
N SER A 267 -4.23 4.72 -15.64
CA SER A 267 -4.24 5.44 -14.36
C SER A 267 -3.50 4.72 -13.24
N GLN A 268 -3.14 3.44 -13.41
CA GLN A 268 -2.48 2.63 -12.37
C GLN A 268 -3.34 2.37 -11.14
N HIS A 269 -4.62 2.70 -11.23
CA HIS A 269 -5.59 2.43 -10.19
C HIS A 269 -6.22 1.07 -10.49
N SER A 270 -5.72 0.04 -9.82
CA SER A 270 -6.43 -1.24 -9.70
C SER A 270 -7.28 -1.19 -8.43
N VAL A 271 -8.58 -1.40 -8.57
CA VAL A 271 -9.51 -1.57 -7.44
C VAL A 271 -9.95 -3.03 -7.40
N GLY A 272 -9.67 -3.70 -6.29
CA GLY A 272 -10.08 -5.08 -6.06
C GLY A 272 -8.94 -6.09 -6.04
N ALA A 273 -9.29 -7.33 -6.37
CA ALA A 273 -8.32 -8.41 -6.41
C ALA A 273 -7.18 -8.08 -7.40
N VAL A 274 -5.95 -8.26 -6.91
CA VAL A 274 -4.73 -8.11 -7.70
C VAL A 274 -4.73 -9.18 -8.79
N VAL A 275 -4.66 -8.75 -10.06
CA VAL A 275 -4.53 -9.66 -11.20
C VAL A 275 -3.06 -10.03 -11.38
N SER A 276 -2.69 -11.23 -10.95
CA SER A 276 -1.39 -11.83 -11.23
C SER A 276 -1.16 -11.88 -12.75
N GLY A 277 0.07 -11.61 -13.20
CA GLY A 277 0.37 -11.44 -14.63
C GLY A 277 0.16 -10.02 -15.16
N LEU A 278 -0.77 -9.24 -14.58
CA LEU A 278 -0.86 -7.79 -14.79
C LEU A 278 0.01 -6.99 -13.80
N THR A 279 0.29 -7.56 -12.64
CA THR A 279 1.03 -6.91 -11.55
C THR A 279 2.50 -7.30 -11.46
N GLN A 280 3.14 -7.64 -12.58
CA GLN A 280 4.52 -7.17 -12.68
C GLN A 280 4.42 -5.65 -12.68
N ASN A 281 4.58 -5.00 -11.51
CA ASN A 281 4.67 -3.54 -11.44
C ASN A 281 5.59 -3.14 -12.57
N SER A 282 5.02 -2.53 -13.60
CA SER A 282 5.78 -2.19 -14.78
C SER A 282 6.94 -1.34 -14.28
N LEU A 283 8.08 -1.38 -14.95
CA LEU A 283 9.22 -0.59 -14.49
C LEU A 283 8.83 0.90 -14.30
N SER A 284 7.85 1.37 -15.07
CA SER A 284 7.23 2.69 -14.96
C SER A 284 6.45 2.90 -13.65
N ASP A 285 5.78 1.87 -13.13
CA ASP A 285 5.04 1.93 -11.86
C ASP A 285 6.00 2.00 -10.68
N LYS A 286 7.10 1.23 -10.76
CA LYS A 286 8.17 1.27 -9.75
C LYS A 286 8.81 2.66 -9.68
N VAL A 287 9.01 3.31 -10.84
CA VAL A 287 9.52 4.68 -10.92
C VAL A 287 8.56 5.68 -10.25
N ARG A 288 7.26 5.61 -10.56
CA ARG A 288 6.26 6.53 -9.97
C ARG A 288 6.08 6.32 -8.47
N ALA A 289 6.00 5.06 -8.03
CA ALA A 289 5.92 4.72 -6.62
C ALA A 289 7.15 5.25 -5.87
N ALA A 290 8.36 5.02 -6.40
CA ALA A 290 9.57 5.55 -5.82
C ALA A 290 9.53 7.08 -5.73
N ALA A 291 9.19 7.78 -6.82
CA ALA A 291 9.06 9.24 -6.82
C ALA A 291 8.07 9.75 -5.77
N SER A 292 6.97 9.03 -5.52
CA SER A 292 6.01 9.37 -4.47
C SER A 292 6.53 9.09 -3.05
N ASP A 293 7.31 8.03 -2.86
CA ASP A 293 7.80 7.59 -1.56
C ASP A 293 9.07 8.34 -1.12
N GLY A 294 9.82 8.90 -2.08
CA GLY A 294 11.07 9.64 -1.84
C GLY A 294 12.31 8.75 -1.76
N GLU A 295 13.47 9.38 -1.56
CA GLU A 295 14.73 8.67 -1.31
C GLU A 295 14.76 7.98 0.05
N GLY A 296 15.53 6.88 0.15
CA GLY A 296 15.62 6.12 1.39
C GLY A 296 16.77 5.15 1.44
N ALA A 297 16.63 4.13 2.29
CA ALA A 297 17.64 3.08 2.48
C ALA A 297 17.85 2.19 1.25
N HIS A 298 16.88 2.14 0.33
CA HIS A 298 16.89 1.29 -0.86
C HIS A 298 16.56 2.04 -2.15
N VAL A 299 16.46 3.37 -2.09
CA VAL A 299 16.08 4.23 -3.22
C VAL A 299 17.00 5.44 -3.25
N GLU A 300 17.56 5.72 -4.42
CA GLU A 300 18.34 6.93 -4.74
C GLU A 300 17.83 7.52 -6.04
N PHE A 301 17.72 8.84 -6.09
CA PHE A 301 17.40 9.61 -7.29
C PHE A 301 18.62 10.34 -7.79
N LYS A 302 18.79 10.37 -9.10
CA LYS A 302 19.72 11.27 -9.76
C LYS A 302 19.12 11.79 -11.05
N PRO A 303 19.47 13.02 -11.46
CA PRO A 303 19.28 13.43 -12.83
C PRO A 303 20.20 12.63 -13.76
N PHE A 304 20.21 12.97 -15.05
CA PHE A 304 21.16 12.38 -16.00
C PHE A 304 22.62 12.46 -15.52
N VAL A 305 23.38 11.38 -15.78
CA VAL A 305 24.81 11.26 -15.46
C VAL A 305 25.59 10.89 -16.71
N ASP A 306 26.60 11.68 -17.07
CA ASP A 306 27.48 11.33 -18.19
C ASP A 306 28.48 10.24 -17.78
N PRO A 307 28.46 9.04 -18.40
CA PRO A 307 29.36 7.93 -18.09
C PRO A 307 30.83 8.23 -18.40
N ASN A 308 31.11 9.23 -19.24
CA ASN A 308 32.46 9.64 -19.63
C ASN A 308 33.11 10.61 -18.62
N GLN A 309 32.38 11.03 -17.58
CA GLN A 309 32.95 11.87 -16.52
C GLN A 309 34.20 11.23 -15.91
N LYS A 310 35.31 11.99 -15.93
CA LYS A 310 36.58 11.54 -15.37
C LYS A 310 36.48 11.44 -13.85
N PHE A 311 37.11 10.41 -13.28
CA PHE A 311 37.42 10.35 -11.86
C PHE A 311 38.55 11.33 -11.58
N GLN A 312 38.25 12.56 -11.17
CA GLN A 312 39.29 13.44 -10.67
C GLN A 312 39.47 13.21 -9.17
N VAL A 313 40.67 12.75 -8.79
CA VAL A 313 41.09 12.41 -7.42
C VAL A 313 41.08 13.65 -6.49
N ALA A 314 41.19 14.86 -7.03
CA ALA A 314 41.40 16.07 -6.23
C ALA A 314 40.11 16.83 -5.82
N ALA A 315 38.94 16.56 -6.44
CA ALA A 315 37.71 17.33 -6.17
C ALA A 315 36.47 16.50 -5.76
N GLY A 316 36.56 15.16 -5.80
CA GLY A 316 35.69 14.24 -5.04
C GLY A 316 34.18 14.22 -5.33
N LYS A 317 33.65 15.05 -6.23
CA LYS A 317 32.19 15.22 -6.41
C LYS A 317 31.76 15.18 -7.88
N THR A 318 32.03 14.07 -8.57
CA THR A 318 31.38 13.83 -9.87
C THR A 318 30.11 13.02 -9.65
N LYS A 319 29.06 13.28 -10.44
CA LYS A 319 27.80 12.53 -10.33
C LYS A 319 28.00 11.04 -10.58
N ILE A 320 28.91 10.68 -11.50
CA ILE A 320 29.26 9.26 -11.72
C ILE A 320 29.89 8.61 -10.48
N ARG A 321 30.66 9.36 -9.67
CA ARG A 321 31.23 8.84 -8.42
C ARG A 321 30.15 8.63 -7.37
N GLU A 322 29.14 9.49 -7.31
CA GLU A 322 27.97 9.30 -6.43
C GLU A 322 27.20 8.02 -6.79
N ILE A 323 26.98 7.76 -8.08
CA ILE A 323 26.35 6.52 -8.55
C ILE A 323 27.15 5.29 -8.10
N LEU A 324 28.46 5.28 -8.33
CA LEU A 324 29.32 4.15 -7.95
C LEU A 324 29.38 3.94 -6.44
N THR A 325 29.39 5.03 -5.68
CA THR A 325 29.34 5.00 -4.21
C THR A 325 28.03 4.41 -3.73
N THR A 326 26.92 4.77 -4.36
CA THR A 326 25.58 4.24 -4.05
C THR A 326 25.48 2.76 -4.39
N ILE A 327 26.00 2.33 -5.56
CA ILE A 327 26.03 0.91 -5.94
C ILE A 327 26.86 0.10 -4.94
N ALA A 328 28.05 0.58 -4.56
CA ALA A 328 28.88 -0.08 -3.56
C ALA A 328 28.13 -0.17 -2.21
N ALA A 329 27.52 0.92 -1.76
CA ALA A 329 26.74 0.98 -0.53
C ALA A 329 25.52 0.04 -0.51
N PHE A 330 24.75 -0.01 -1.61
CA PHE A 330 23.62 -0.94 -1.75
C PHE A 330 24.08 -2.39 -1.80
N SER A 331 25.13 -2.69 -2.56
CA SER A 331 25.68 -4.05 -2.65
C SER A 331 26.20 -4.55 -1.29
N ASN A 332 26.79 -3.64 -0.51
CA ASN A 332 27.26 -3.87 0.86
C ASN A 332 26.13 -3.96 1.89
N GLY A 333 24.98 -3.36 1.62
CA GLY A 333 23.78 -3.39 2.45
C GLY A 333 22.79 -4.46 2.03
N GLY A 334 21.51 -4.09 1.92
CA GLY A 334 20.39 -4.95 1.52
C GLY A 334 19.97 -4.80 0.05
N GLY A 335 20.85 -4.29 -0.82
CA GLY A 335 20.49 -3.92 -2.19
C GLY A 335 19.68 -2.62 -2.26
N GLY A 336 19.26 -2.24 -3.46
CA GLY A 336 18.48 -1.03 -3.70
C GLY A 336 18.33 -0.69 -5.18
N ARG A 337 17.69 0.45 -5.46
CA ARG A 337 17.47 0.96 -6.81
C ARG A 337 17.94 2.40 -6.93
N ILE A 338 18.53 2.71 -8.08
CA ILE A 338 18.87 4.08 -8.47
C ILE A 338 18.02 4.44 -9.69
N TYR A 339 17.36 5.59 -9.66
CA TYR A 339 16.55 6.11 -10.75
C TYR A 339 17.23 7.33 -11.37
N LEU A 340 17.65 7.22 -12.63
CA LEU A 340 18.24 8.32 -13.40
C LEU A 340 17.16 9.02 -14.24
N GLY A 341 17.02 10.33 -14.06
CA GLY A 341 15.92 11.12 -14.62
C GLY A 341 14.88 11.54 -13.57
N ILE A 342 15.21 11.43 -12.28
CA ILE A 342 14.44 12.01 -11.17
C ILE A 342 15.36 12.97 -10.45
N ASP A 343 14.90 14.20 -10.19
CA ASP A 343 15.70 15.19 -9.46
C ASP A 343 15.54 15.05 -7.93
N ASP A 344 16.25 15.91 -7.20
CA ASP A 344 16.31 15.88 -5.73
C ASP A 344 14.95 16.27 -5.08
N ASP A 345 14.05 16.90 -5.85
CA ASP A 345 12.69 17.25 -5.44
C ASP A 345 11.68 16.11 -5.73
N CYS A 346 12.19 14.92 -6.08
CA CYS A 346 11.41 13.74 -6.46
C CYS A 346 10.56 13.95 -7.73
N VAL A 347 10.94 14.88 -8.60
CA VAL A 347 10.25 15.17 -9.86
C VAL A 347 10.84 14.33 -10.99
N ILE A 348 9.98 13.66 -11.75
CA ILE A 348 10.37 12.87 -12.93
C ILE A 348 10.63 13.82 -14.10
N VAL A 349 11.88 14.23 -14.26
CA VAL A 349 12.34 15.14 -15.32
C VAL A 349 12.78 14.41 -16.59
N GLY A 350 13.17 13.14 -16.44
CA GLY A 350 13.69 12.29 -17.51
C GLY A 350 15.14 12.58 -17.89
N ILE A 351 15.60 11.89 -18.94
CA ILE A 351 16.98 12.02 -19.45
C ILE A 351 17.05 12.40 -20.94
N ASP A 352 15.91 12.63 -21.61
CA ASP A 352 15.84 12.73 -23.07
C ASP A 352 16.76 13.81 -23.65
N LYS A 353 16.79 15.00 -23.04
CA LYS A 353 17.58 16.14 -23.54
C LYS A 353 19.08 15.89 -23.42
N GLU A 354 19.52 15.44 -22.25
CA GLU A 354 20.92 15.16 -21.96
C GLU A 354 21.40 13.92 -22.71
N LEU A 355 20.55 12.90 -22.83
CA LEU A 355 20.80 11.70 -23.63
C LEU A 355 21.02 12.06 -25.10
N ALA A 356 20.17 12.92 -25.67
CA ALA A 356 20.30 13.36 -27.06
C ALA A 356 21.64 14.09 -27.29
N THR A 357 22.01 14.97 -26.34
CA THR A 357 23.29 15.70 -26.36
C THR A 357 24.48 14.75 -26.26
N TRP A 358 24.44 13.78 -25.34
CA TRP A 358 25.51 12.79 -25.14
C TRP A 358 25.66 11.84 -26.33
N ALA A 359 24.54 11.40 -26.90
CA ALA A 359 24.49 10.45 -28.01
C ALA A 359 24.78 11.08 -29.37
N GLY A 360 24.70 12.41 -29.48
CA GLY A 360 24.74 13.14 -30.75
C GLY A 360 23.62 12.74 -31.71
N ALA A 361 22.47 12.31 -31.17
CA ALA A 361 21.34 11.72 -31.92
C ALA A 361 20.01 11.93 -31.17
N ALA A 362 18.88 11.54 -31.76
CA ALA A 362 17.60 11.54 -31.06
C ALA A 362 17.63 10.60 -29.83
N PRO A 363 16.88 10.91 -28.75
CA PRO A 363 16.80 10.08 -27.55
C PRO A 363 15.86 8.89 -27.78
N ASP A 364 16.25 8.01 -28.70
CA ASP A 364 15.54 6.79 -29.05
C ASP A 364 16.07 5.58 -28.25
N GLU A 365 15.50 4.41 -28.54
CA GLU A 365 15.88 3.15 -27.90
C GLU A 365 17.35 2.79 -28.15
N ALA A 366 17.90 3.12 -29.33
CA ALA A 366 19.31 2.86 -29.65
C ALA A 366 20.25 3.78 -28.85
N ALA A 367 19.91 5.06 -28.69
CA ALA A 367 20.64 5.98 -27.83
C ALA A 367 20.61 5.52 -26.36
N ALA A 368 19.43 5.13 -25.86
CA ALA A 368 19.27 4.60 -24.50
C ALA A 368 20.07 3.31 -24.28
N ALA A 369 20.06 2.38 -25.24
CA ALA A 369 20.83 1.14 -25.18
C ALA A 369 22.36 1.40 -25.13
N ARG A 370 22.87 2.32 -25.95
CA ARG A 370 24.28 2.76 -25.91
C ARG A 370 24.65 3.37 -24.56
N TYR A 371 23.77 4.22 -24.02
CA TYR A 371 23.95 4.84 -22.71
C TYR A 371 24.01 3.81 -21.57
N ILE A 372 23.07 2.85 -21.55
CA ILE A 372 23.08 1.73 -20.60
C ILE A 372 24.36 0.91 -20.73
N GLY A 373 24.81 0.63 -21.96
CA GLY A 373 26.07 -0.09 -22.22
C GLY A 373 27.28 0.64 -21.63
N ALA A 374 27.36 1.95 -21.82
CA ALA A 374 28.42 2.79 -21.26
C ALA A 374 28.40 2.81 -19.72
N LEU A 375 27.22 2.96 -19.10
CA LEU A 375 27.07 2.87 -17.64
C LEU A 375 27.51 1.51 -17.10
N LYS A 376 27.04 0.40 -17.71
CA LYS A 376 27.44 -0.97 -17.33
C LYS A 376 28.95 -1.15 -17.39
N SER A 377 29.57 -0.70 -18.48
CA SER A 377 31.03 -0.77 -18.64
C SER A 377 31.75 0.02 -17.56
N LYS A 378 31.28 1.24 -17.26
CA LYS A 378 31.87 2.11 -16.24
C LYS A 378 31.77 1.50 -14.85
N ILE A 379 30.59 0.99 -14.48
CA ILE A 379 30.33 0.31 -13.20
C ILE A 379 31.28 -0.89 -13.04
N ARG A 380 31.35 -1.76 -14.05
CA ARG A 380 32.21 -2.94 -14.02
C ARG A 380 33.69 -2.60 -13.88
N SER A 381 34.16 -1.55 -14.55
CA SER A 381 35.57 -1.16 -14.50
C SER A 381 35.98 -0.48 -13.19
N ALA A 382 35.02 0.12 -12.48
CA ALA A 382 35.30 0.99 -11.34
C ALA A 382 35.02 0.35 -9.98
N LEU A 383 34.37 -0.82 -9.94
CA LEU A 383 34.06 -1.52 -8.69
C LEU A 383 34.77 -2.87 -8.64
N GLN A 384 35.24 -3.25 -7.46
CA GLN A 384 35.88 -4.54 -7.22
C GLN A 384 34.95 -5.46 -6.41
N GLY A 385 34.93 -6.75 -6.76
CA GLY A 385 34.07 -7.79 -6.16
C GLY A 385 33.00 -8.33 -7.12
N HIS A 386 32.21 -9.30 -6.65
CA HIS A 386 31.14 -9.91 -7.45
C HIS A 386 29.82 -9.14 -7.29
N ILE A 387 29.53 -8.28 -8.27
CA ILE A 387 28.40 -7.35 -8.22
C ILE A 387 27.35 -7.76 -9.23
N THR A 388 26.10 -7.83 -8.78
CA THR A 388 24.94 -8.07 -9.64
C THR A 388 24.15 -6.78 -9.81
N VAL A 389 24.23 -6.18 -11.00
CA VAL A 389 23.43 -5.01 -11.38
C VAL A 389 22.62 -5.28 -12.64
N GLN A 390 21.37 -4.84 -12.64
CA GLN A 390 20.50 -4.84 -13.80
C GLN A 390 20.14 -3.40 -14.16
N LEU A 391 20.27 -3.05 -15.44
CA LEU A 391 19.90 -1.72 -15.93
C LEU A 391 18.86 -1.87 -17.00
N ALA A 392 17.81 -1.05 -16.91
CA ALA A 392 16.73 -0.96 -17.88
C ALA A 392 16.34 0.51 -18.09
N CYS A 393 15.77 0.82 -19.25
CA CYS A 393 15.22 2.13 -19.57
C CYS A 393 13.70 2.00 -19.72
N VAL A 394 12.95 2.98 -19.23
CA VAL A 394 11.48 3.00 -19.33
C VAL A 394 10.99 4.41 -19.59
N ARG A 395 9.92 4.55 -20.39
CA ARG A 395 9.22 5.84 -20.52
C ARG A 395 8.20 6.01 -19.39
N VAL A 396 8.27 7.14 -18.71
CA VAL A 396 7.35 7.55 -17.64
C VAL A 396 6.95 8.99 -17.90
N ASN A 397 5.66 9.27 -18.03
CA ASN A 397 5.15 10.61 -18.39
C ASN A 397 5.86 11.19 -19.64
N GLU A 398 5.95 10.36 -20.68
CA GLU A 398 6.59 10.68 -21.98
C GLU A 398 8.11 10.88 -21.94
N VAL A 399 8.75 10.90 -20.78
CA VAL A 399 10.21 11.04 -20.65
C VAL A 399 10.89 9.72 -20.30
N LEU A 400 12.16 9.56 -20.68
CA LEU A 400 12.97 8.38 -20.41
C LEU A 400 13.57 8.42 -19.00
N VAL A 401 13.47 7.31 -18.29
CA VAL A 401 14.10 7.09 -16.97
C VAL A 401 14.91 5.79 -17.03
N VAL A 402 16.15 5.83 -16.56
CA VAL A 402 16.99 4.63 -16.43
C VAL A 402 16.93 4.13 -14.99
N VAL A 403 16.61 2.86 -14.81
CA VAL A 403 16.58 2.19 -13.50
C VAL A 403 17.79 1.27 -13.39
N ILE A 404 18.55 1.43 -12.31
CA ILE A 404 19.66 0.55 -11.93
C ILE A 404 19.20 -0.24 -10.71
N ASP A 405 18.88 -1.52 -10.88
CA ASP A 405 18.59 -2.45 -9.79
C ASP A 405 19.91 -3.09 -9.32
N VAL A 406 20.17 -2.97 -8.01
CA VAL A 406 21.42 -3.41 -7.37
C VAL A 406 21.07 -4.47 -6.34
N SER A 407 21.48 -5.71 -6.60
CA SER A 407 21.32 -6.78 -5.62
C SER A 407 22.36 -6.64 -4.51
N MET A 408 22.00 -7.11 -3.31
CA MET A 408 23.00 -7.38 -2.27
C MET A 408 24.07 -8.34 -2.80
N ALA A 409 25.34 -8.05 -2.56
CA ALA A 409 26.44 -8.91 -2.97
C ALA A 409 26.49 -10.17 -2.08
N SER A 410 26.69 -11.33 -2.71
CA SER A 410 26.96 -12.60 -2.02
C SER A 410 28.33 -12.56 -1.31
N GLU A 411 29.26 -11.78 -1.85
CA GLU A 411 30.60 -11.60 -1.30
C GLU A 411 30.86 -10.12 -1.05
N LYS A 412 30.85 -9.74 0.23
CA LYS A 412 31.21 -8.41 0.73
C LYS A 412 32.67 -8.41 1.21
N PRO A 413 33.37 -7.26 1.17
CA PRO A 413 32.89 -5.95 0.72
C PRO A 413 33.00 -5.76 -0.81
N ILE A 414 32.08 -4.98 -1.35
CA ILE A 414 32.23 -4.32 -2.65
C ILE A 414 32.92 -2.98 -2.43
N THR A 415 34.01 -2.74 -3.15
CA THR A 415 34.81 -1.50 -3.06
C THR A 415 34.83 -0.76 -4.40
N ILE A 416 35.12 0.53 -4.34
CA ILE A 416 35.42 1.33 -5.54
C ILE A 416 36.93 1.24 -5.77
N ASP A 417 37.34 0.98 -7.00
CA ASP A 417 38.75 0.99 -7.40
C ASP A 417 39.39 2.34 -7.03
N GLN A 418 40.60 2.30 -6.47
CA GLN A 418 41.38 3.45 -5.98
C GLN A 418 40.84 4.16 -4.73
N ASP A 419 39.74 3.69 -4.12
CA ASP A 419 39.29 4.18 -2.81
C ASP A 419 39.82 3.30 -1.67
N SER A 420 40.19 3.94 -0.55
CA SER A 420 40.59 3.26 0.69
C SER A 420 39.46 3.11 1.70
N TYR A 421 38.21 3.34 1.29
CA TYR A 421 37.04 3.34 2.16
C TYR A 421 36.00 2.31 1.73
N LEU A 422 35.30 1.73 2.71
CA LEU A 422 34.06 1.00 2.49
C LEU A 422 32.88 1.97 2.59
N TYR A 423 31.83 1.66 1.84
CA TYR A 423 30.60 2.46 1.83
C TYR A 423 29.41 1.59 2.25
N ALA A 424 28.56 2.14 3.11
CA ALA A 424 27.28 1.57 3.49
C ALA A 424 26.19 2.64 3.48
N ARG A 425 24.95 2.22 3.24
CA ARG A 425 23.78 3.09 3.23
C ARG A 425 23.19 3.19 4.64
N VAL A 426 22.94 4.41 5.10
CA VAL A 426 22.25 4.67 6.38
C VAL A 426 21.16 5.71 6.12
N GLY A 427 19.90 5.27 6.08
CA GLY A 427 18.79 6.09 5.59
C GLY A 427 18.99 6.49 4.13
N ALA A 428 18.75 7.76 3.79
CA ALA A 428 18.96 8.29 2.44
C ALA A 428 20.41 8.71 2.15
N SER A 429 21.40 8.32 2.97
CA SER A 429 22.78 8.78 2.81
C SER A 429 23.79 7.64 2.74
N ASN A 430 24.74 7.77 1.82
CA ASN A 430 25.92 6.91 1.77
C ASN A 430 26.97 7.40 2.77
N ARG A 431 27.42 6.53 3.66
CA ARG A 431 28.45 6.84 4.67
C ARG A 431 29.71 6.03 4.43
N LYS A 432 30.85 6.66 4.67
CA LYS A 432 32.14 5.97 4.79
C LYS A 432 32.14 5.19 6.09
N ILE A 433 32.44 3.91 6.02
CA ILE A 433 32.62 3.06 7.20
C ILE A 433 34.04 3.29 7.73
N SER A 434 34.17 3.62 9.01
CA SER A 434 35.48 3.83 9.62
C SER A 434 36.25 2.50 9.72
N PRO A 435 37.59 2.50 9.68
CA PRO A 435 38.38 1.27 9.83
C PRO A 435 38.05 0.47 11.09
N GLN A 436 37.63 1.13 12.18
CA GLN A 436 37.22 0.44 13.41
C GLN A 436 35.95 -0.41 13.20
N GLN A 437 35.02 0.06 12.37
CA GLN A 437 33.74 -0.59 12.06
C GLN A 437 33.87 -1.64 10.93
N TRP A 438 35.05 -1.77 10.30
CA TRP A 438 35.25 -2.77 9.25
C TRP A 438 35.14 -4.19 9.78
N ARG A 439 35.53 -4.45 11.04
CA ARG A 439 35.44 -5.78 11.64
C ARG A 439 33.99 -6.25 11.73
N ASP A 440 33.12 -5.43 12.32
CA ASP A 440 31.68 -5.75 12.41
C ASP A 440 31.06 -5.98 11.02
N PHE A 441 31.49 -5.19 10.03
CA PHE A 441 31.04 -5.30 8.64
C PHE A 441 31.54 -6.59 7.93
N LEU A 442 32.73 -7.08 8.29
CA LEU A 442 33.32 -8.30 7.73
C LEU A 442 32.88 -9.55 8.49
N ASP A 443 32.60 -9.44 9.79
CA ASP A 443 32.26 -10.54 10.69
C ASP A 443 30.77 -10.96 10.62
N GLU A 444 29.88 -10.11 10.08
CA GLU A 444 28.48 -10.48 9.74
C GLU A 444 28.38 -11.76 8.86
N LYS A 445 29.49 -12.20 8.23
CA LYS A 445 29.60 -13.46 7.50
C LYS A 445 29.56 -14.73 8.36
N GLN A 446 29.88 -14.68 9.66
CA GLN A 446 30.01 -15.92 10.46
C GLN A 446 28.70 -16.38 11.10
N SER A 447 27.73 -15.50 11.29
CA SER A 447 26.47 -15.83 11.98
C SER A 447 25.45 -16.58 11.10
N PHE A 448 25.63 -16.59 9.78
CA PHE A 448 24.68 -17.18 8.83
C PHE A 448 25.02 -18.63 8.41
N PHE A 449 26.23 -19.10 8.69
CA PHE A 449 26.67 -20.49 8.43
C PHE A 449 26.83 -21.32 9.72
N GLY A 450 26.38 -20.81 10.86
CA GLY A 450 26.52 -21.42 12.19
C GLY A 450 25.21 -21.79 12.87
N ASN A 451 24.16 -22.17 12.13
CA ASN A 451 22.95 -22.83 12.65
C ASN A 451 22.46 -23.90 11.68
#